data_AF-A0A4Q4CGK0-F1
#
_entry.id   AF-A0A4Q4CGK0-F1
#
_cell.length_a   1.000
_cell.length_b   1.000
_cell.length_c   1.000
_cell.angle_alpha   90.00
_cell.angle_beta   90.00
_cell.angle_gamma   90.00
#
_symmetry.space_group_name_H-M   'P 1'
#
loop_
_entity.id
_entity.type
_entity.pdbx_description
1 polymer ?
#
loop_
_entity_poly.entity_id
_entity_poly.type
_entity_poly.pdbx_seq_one_letter_code
_entity_poly.pdbx_strand_id
1 'polypeptide(L)'
;MKTKKITKAVFPVAGLGTRFLPATKSIPKEIMTLVDRPLIQYAIDEARAAGIKEFIFVTSRGKSALEDYFDHAPELESELRRKNKTDLLDILKDTNMDSGAIAYVRQNRPMGLGHAVWCARRLIGNEPFAVLLPDDVIA
;
A
#
# COMPACT_ATOMS: atom_id res chain seq x y z
N MET A 1 23.22 -13.70 -19.21
CA MET A 1 22.96 -12.46 -18.45
C MET A 1 22.65 -12.83 -17.01
N LYS A 2 23.21 -12.14 -16.01
CA LYS A 2 22.77 -12.31 -14.61
C LYS A 2 21.35 -11.76 -14.49
N THR A 3 20.40 -12.58 -14.04
CA THR A 3 19.03 -12.15 -13.74
C THR A 3 19.08 -11.13 -12.61
N LYS A 4 18.62 -9.90 -12.85
CA LYS A 4 18.51 -8.88 -11.79
C LYS A 4 17.38 -9.30 -10.85
N LYS A 5 17.65 -9.32 -9.54
CA LYS A 5 16.62 -9.61 -8.52
C LYS A 5 15.58 -8.51 -8.53
N ILE A 6 14.30 -8.87 -8.43
CA ILE A 6 13.19 -7.93 -8.30
C ILE A 6 13.13 -7.50 -6.82
N THR A 7 13.31 -6.21 -6.55
CA THR A 7 13.27 -5.65 -5.20
C THR A 7 12.27 -4.51 -5.04
N LYS A 8 11.66 -4.05 -6.14
CA LYS A 8 10.71 -2.94 -6.17
C LYS A 8 9.34 -3.42 -6.63
N ALA A 9 8.28 -2.91 -6.00
CA ALA A 9 6.90 -3.16 -6.39
C ALA A 9 6.14 -1.86 -6.55
N VAL A 10 5.30 -1.79 -7.58
CA VAL A 10 4.40 -0.67 -7.86
C VAL A 10 2.97 -1.08 -7.53
N PHE A 11 2.28 -0.24 -6.75
CA PHE A 11 0.90 -0.44 -6.31
C PHE A 11 0.02 0.67 -6.90
N PRO A 12 -0.71 0.41 -7.99
CA PRO A 12 -1.65 1.36 -8.58
C PRO A 12 -2.91 1.49 -7.71
N VAL A 13 -2.99 2.56 -6.91
CA VAL A 13 -4.07 2.80 -5.92
C VAL A 13 -4.82 4.12 -6.15
N ALA A 14 -4.70 4.69 -7.34
CA ALA A 14 -5.33 5.96 -7.74
C ALA A 14 -6.80 5.82 -8.21
N GLY A 15 -7.35 4.60 -8.21
CA GLY A 15 -8.70 4.34 -8.70
C GLY A 15 -9.79 4.88 -7.76
N LEU A 16 -10.91 5.33 -8.34
CA LEU A 16 -12.06 5.86 -7.59
C LEU A 16 -12.94 4.75 -6.97
N GLY A 17 -12.79 3.49 -7.37
CA GLY A 17 -13.55 2.38 -6.80
C GLY A 17 -15.07 2.49 -7.01
N THR A 18 -15.53 3.00 -8.16
CA THR A 18 -16.96 3.28 -8.41
C THR A 18 -17.88 2.07 -8.30
N ARG A 19 -17.34 0.85 -8.46
CA ARG A 19 -18.08 -0.41 -8.28
C ARG A 19 -18.47 -0.71 -6.83
N PHE A 20 -17.82 -0.04 -5.88
CA PHE A 20 -18.03 -0.21 -4.43
C PHE A 20 -18.75 0.99 -3.81
N LEU A 21 -19.37 1.85 -4.62
CA LEU A 21 -20.24 2.89 -4.09
C LEU A 21 -21.44 2.26 -3.37
N PRO A 22 -21.92 2.84 -2.25
CA PRO A 22 -21.53 4.16 -1.71
C PRO A 22 -20.30 4.15 -0.80
N ALA A 23 -19.76 2.99 -0.42
CA ALA A 23 -18.66 2.89 0.55
C ALA A 23 -17.42 3.69 0.10
N THR A 24 -17.08 3.61 -1.18
CA THR A 24 -15.90 4.30 -1.74
C THR A 24 -16.04 5.81 -1.90
N LYS A 25 -17.16 6.39 -1.48
CA LYS A 25 -17.34 7.85 -1.45
C LYS A 25 -16.33 8.55 -0.53
N SER A 26 -15.97 7.92 0.58
CA SER A 26 -15.05 8.47 1.59
C SER A 26 -13.95 7.51 2.01
N ILE A 27 -14.06 6.23 1.70
CA ILE A 27 -13.08 5.20 2.06
C ILE A 27 -12.40 4.73 0.77
N PRO A 28 -11.07 4.79 0.65
CA PRO A 28 -10.38 4.18 -0.48
C PRO A 28 -10.76 2.70 -0.64
N LYS A 29 -11.00 2.24 -1.87
CA LYS A 29 -11.33 0.81 -2.11
C LYS A 29 -10.26 -0.11 -1.54
N GLU A 30 -9.00 0.32 -1.56
CA GLU A 30 -7.83 -0.44 -1.10
C GLU A 30 -7.76 -0.60 0.42
N ILE A 31 -8.49 0.25 1.17
CA ILE A 31 -8.61 0.22 2.63
C ILE A 31 -9.85 -0.58 3.09
N MET A 32 -10.71 -0.99 2.16
CA MET A 32 -11.80 -1.91 2.50
C MET A 32 -11.24 -3.22 3.05
N THR A 33 -11.86 -3.75 4.10
CA THR A 33 -11.32 -4.92 4.81
C THR A 33 -11.89 -6.23 4.27
N LEU A 34 -11.03 -7.23 4.19
CA LEU A 34 -11.41 -8.63 4.16
C LEU A 34 -11.22 -9.17 5.57
N VAL A 35 -12.34 -9.40 6.24
CA VAL A 35 -12.39 -9.68 7.69
C VAL A 35 -11.82 -8.48 8.46
N ASP A 36 -10.56 -8.56 8.90
CA ASP A 36 -9.90 -7.62 9.82
C ASP A 36 -8.78 -6.80 9.18
N ARG A 37 -8.31 -7.19 7.98
CA ARG A 37 -7.21 -6.53 7.28
C ARG A 37 -7.66 -5.86 5.98
N PRO A 38 -7.16 -4.66 5.65
CA PRO A 38 -7.48 -4.01 4.38
C PRO A 38 -6.87 -4.77 3.21
N LEU A 39 -7.52 -4.68 2.04
CA LEU A 39 -7.05 -5.31 0.79
C LEU A 39 -5.57 -5.01 0.52
N ILE A 40 -5.13 -3.77 0.76
CA ILE A 40 -3.74 -3.37 0.53
C ILE A 40 -2.73 -4.12 1.40
N GLN A 41 -3.10 -4.53 2.62
CA GLN A 41 -2.19 -5.26 3.51
C GLN A 41 -1.82 -6.63 2.89
N TYR A 42 -2.78 -7.32 2.28
CA TYR A 42 -2.53 -8.61 1.62
C TYR A 42 -1.51 -8.48 0.48
N ALA A 43 -1.65 -7.48 -0.38
CA ALA A 43 -0.71 -7.24 -1.47
C ALA A 43 0.69 -6.86 -0.96
N ILE A 44 0.78 -6.15 0.17
CA ILE A 44 2.04 -5.80 0.82
C ILE A 44 2.72 -7.01 1.44
N ASP A 45 1.96 -7.84 2.15
CA ASP A 45 2.48 -9.07 2.75
C ASP A 45 2.98 -10.05 1.69
N GLU A 46 2.25 -10.19 0.56
CA GLU A 46 2.70 -10.97 -0.59
C GLU A 46 4.01 -10.44 -1.16
N ALA A 47 4.11 -9.13 -1.38
CA ALA A 47 5.33 -8.50 -1.88
C ALA A 47 6.51 -8.68 -0.90
N ARG A 48 6.28 -8.51 0.41
CA ARG A 48 7.29 -8.77 1.46
C ARG A 48 7.78 -10.21 1.43
N ALA A 49 6.86 -11.18 1.35
CA ALA A 49 7.17 -12.60 1.25
C ALA A 49 7.98 -12.94 -0.01
N ALA A 50 7.73 -12.24 -1.12
CA ALA A 50 8.51 -12.35 -2.35
C ALA A 50 9.89 -11.67 -2.30
N GLY A 51 10.23 -10.98 -1.20
CA GLY A 51 11.51 -10.30 -0.99
C GLY A 51 11.60 -8.90 -1.59
N ILE A 52 10.46 -8.25 -1.85
CA ILE A 52 10.38 -6.82 -2.18
C ILE A 52 10.80 -5.99 -0.98
N LYS A 53 11.51 -4.90 -1.24
CA LYS A 53 12.03 -3.96 -0.23
C LYS A 53 11.54 -2.53 -0.43
N GLU A 54 11.21 -2.16 -1.66
CA GLU A 54 10.75 -0.83 -2.02
C GLU A 54 9.32 -0.90 -2.55
N PHE A 55 8.42 -0.16 -1.91
CA PHE A 55 6.99 -0.15 -2.17
C PHE A 55 6.58 1.22 -2.72
N ILE A 56 6.19 1.25 -3.99
CA ILE A 56 5.89 2.48 -4.72
C ILE A 56 4.37 2.56 -4.93
N PHE A 57 3.69 3.38 -4.14
CA PHE A 57 2.26 3.61 -4.29
C PHE A 57 2.00 4.71 -5.29
N VAL A 58 1.21 4.40 -6.31
CA VAL A 58 0.74 5.39 -7.28
C VAL A 58 -0.68 5.78 -6.91
N THR A 59 -0.81 6.93 -6.24
CA THR A 59 -2.02 7.39 -5.57
C THR A 59 -2.68 8.59 -6.28
N SER A 60 -3.85 9.00 -5.81
CA SER A 60 -4.59 10.18 -6.29
C SER A 60 -4.99 11.09 -5.13
N ARG A 61 -5.76 12.16 -5.40
CA ARG A 61 -6.37 12.97 -4.33
C ARG A 61 -7.35 12.12 -3.51
N GLY A 62 -7.49 12.43 -2.22
CA GLY A 62 -8.46 11.80 -1.32
C GLY A 62 -8.07 10.41 -0.81
N LYS A 63 -6.77 10.07 -0.85
CA LYS A 63 -6.24 8.74 -0.49
C LYS A 63 -5.29 8.78 0.72
N SER A 64 -5.38 9.80 1.58
CA SER A 64 -4.49 9.95 2.75
C SER A 64 -4.61 8.78 3.74
N ALA A 65 -5.80 8.19 3.88
CA ALA A 65 -6.00 7.01 4.73
C ALA A 65 -5.10 5.82 4.37
N LEU A 66 -4.61 5.75 3.13
CA LEU A 66 -3.65 4.73 2.72
C LEU A 66 -2.22 5.08 3.16
N GLU A 67 -1.89 6.38 3.22
CA GLU A 67 -0.62 6.85 3.76
C GLU A 67 -0.58 6.62 5.28
N ASP A 68 -1.65 7.02 5.97
CA ASP A 68 -1.80 6.90 7.42
C ASP A 68 -1.80 5.44 7.91
N TYR A 69 -2.31 4.50 7.11
CA TYR A 69 -2.40 3.08 7.50
C TYR A 69 -1.04 2.40 7.66
N PHE A 70 -0.04 2.80 6.88
CA PHE A 70 1.32 2.24 6.94
C PHE A 70 2.29 3.08 7.80
N ASP A 71 1.80 4.18 8.38
CA ASP A 71 2.56 5.03 9.28
C ASP A 71 2.29 4.67 10.75
N HIS A 72 3.14 5.17 11.63
CA HIS A 72 2.92 5.07 13.07
C HIS A 72 1.65 5.80 13.48
N ALA A 73 0.98 5.27 14.52
CA ALA A 73 -0.19 5.88 15.13
C ALA A 73 0.08 6.25 16.60
N PRO A 74 0.82 7.34 16.90
CA PRO A 74 1.33 7.63 18.25
C PRO A 74 0.25 7.68 19.33
N GLU A 75 -0.90 8.27 19.02
CA GLU A 75 -2.02 8.38 19.97
C GLU A 75 -2.61 7.00 20.31
N LEU A 76 -2.81 6.15 19.29
CA LEU A 76 -3.31 4.79 19.47
C LEU A 76 -2.30 3.92 20.20
N GLU A 77 -1.03 3.97 19.80
CA GLU A 77 0.06 3.25 20.44
C GLU A 77 0.19 3.63 21.93
N SER A 78 0.14 4.92 22.24
CA SER A 78 0.21 5.43 23.61
C SER A 78 -0.94 4.90 24.48
N GLU A 79 -2.16 4.93 23.95
CA GLU A 79 -3.34 4.45 24.66
C GLU A 79 -3.32 2.94 24.90
N LEU A 80 -2.85 2.16 23.92
CA LEU A 80 -2.69 0.71 24.06
C LEU A 80 -1.59 0.34 25.06
N ARG A 81 -0.47 1.06 25.06
CA ARG A 81 0.61 0.91 26.06
C ARG A 81 0.08 1.21 27.46
N ARG A 82 -0.67 2.30 27.64
CA ARG A 82 -1.29 2.68 28.92
C ARG A 82 -2.23 1.59 29.45
N LYS A 83 -2.94 0.90 28.55
CA LYS A 83 -3.86 -0.19 28.87
C LYS A 83 -3.21 -1.58 28.92
N ASN A 84 -1.88 -1.69 28.77
CA ASN A 84 -1.12 -2.94 28.70
C ASN A 84 -1.69 -3.94 27.66
N LYS A 85 -2.14 -3.44 26.50
CA LYS A 85 -2.66 -4.25 25.40
C LYS A 85 -1.54 -4.64 24.43
N THR A 86 -0.62 -5.48 24.88
CA THR A 86 0.58 -5.89 24.11
C THR A 86 0.23 -6.58 22.80
N ASP A 87 -0.76 -7.47 22.80
CA ASP A 87 -1.13 -8.22 21.59
C ASP A 87 -1.63 -7.29 20.47
N LEU A 88 -2.35 -6.22 20.83
CA LEU A 88 -2.80 -5.21 19.87
C LEU A 88 -1.66 -4.31 19.37
N LEU A 89 -0.65 -4.06 20.21
CA LEU A 89 0.56 -3.33 19.79
C LEU A 89 1.38 -4.14 18.80
N ASP A 90 1.43 -5.46 18.94
CA ASP A 90 2.15 -6.33 18.01
C ASP A 90 1.46 -6.36 16.64
N ILE A 91 0.13 -6.40 16.60
CA ILE A 91 -0.64 -6.26 15.34
C ILE A 91 -0.32 -4.94 14.63
N LEU A 92 -0.22 -3.82 15.36
CA LEU A 92 0.12 -2.51 14.76
C LEU A 92 1.55 -2.45 14.22
N LYS A 93 2.50 -3.20 14.80
CA LYS A 93 3.88 -3.21 14.28
C LYS A 93 3.95 -3.81 12.88
N ASP A 94 3.11 -4.81 12.60
CA ASP A 94 3.10 -5.50 11.30
C ASP A 94 2.53 -4.63 10.17
N THR A 95 1.69 -3.63 10.52
CA THR A 95 1.16 -2.65 9.56
C THR A 95 2.17 -1.54 9.26
N ASN A 96 3.07 -1.23 10.18
CA ASN A 96 4.06 -0.17 9.99
C ASN A 96 5.10 -0.53 8.93
N MET A 97 5.64 0.49 8.30
CA MET A 97 6.70 0.36 7.30
C MET A 97 7.92 1.18 7.68
N ASP A 98 9.10 0.60 7.43
CA ASP A 98 10.35 1.25 7.72
C ASP A 98 10.51 2.55 6.93
N SER A 99 11.13 3.55 7.56
CA SER A 99 11.50 4.80 6.90
C SER A 99 12.26 4.53 5.59
N GLY A 100 11.73 5.06 4.48
CA GLY A 100 12.33 4.90 3.16
C GLY A 100 11.95 3.62 2.40
N ALA A 101 11.20 2.70 3.01
CA ALA A 101 10.65 1.53 2.30
C ALA A 101 9.47 1.91 1.40
N ILE A 102 8.70 2.94 1.77
CA ILE A 102 7.56 3.42 0.98
C ILE A 102 7.89 4.73 0.25
N ALA A 103 7.43 4.81 -1.01
CA ALA A 103 7.33 6.06 -1.76
C ALA A 103 5.92 6.26 -2.34
N TYR A 104 5.44 7.50 -2.30
CA TYR A 104 4.16 7.90 -2.88
C TYR A 104 4.37 8.76 -4.13
N VAL A 105 3.68 8.41 -5.21
CA VAL A 105 3.66 9.18 -6.45
C VAL A 105 2.22 9.48 -6.83
N ARG A 106 1.96 10.73 -7.24
CA ARG A 106 0.61 11.14 -7.62
C ARG A 106 0.33 10.89 -9.11
N GLN A 107 -0.73 10.14 -9.40
CA GLN A 107 -1.38 10.08 -10.70
C GLN A 107 -2.44 11.18 -10.80
N ASN A 108 -2.08 12.30 -11.43
CA ASN A 108 -2.97 13.47 -11.50
C ASN A 108 -4.21 13.29 -12.40
N ARG A 109 -4.17 12.33 -13.33
CA ARG A 109 -5.26 12.04 -14.27
C ARG A 109 -5.48 10.53 -14.35
N PRO A 110 -6.73 10.04 -14.23
CA PRO A 110 -7.04 8.61 -14.25
C PRO A 110 -6.98 8.05 -15.69
N MET A 111 -5.76 7.96 -16.25
CA MET A 111 -5.50 7.48 -17.61
C MET A 111 -5.20 5.97 -17.66
N GLY A 112 -5.68 5.22 -16.67
CA GLY A 112 -5.50 3.77 -16.59
C GLY A 112 -4.16 3.29 -16.02
N LEU A 113 -4.00 1.96 -16.02
CA LEU A 113 -2.90 1.24 -15.38
C LEU A 113 -1.53 1.58 -15.98
N GLY A 114 -1.42 1.63 -17.31
CA GLY A 114 -0.15 1.95 -17.97
C GLY A 114 0.39 3.33 -17.58
N HIS A 115 -0.51 4.32 -17.46
CA HIS A 115 -0.13 5.65 -16.97
C HIS A 115 0.29 5.61 -15.50
N ALA A 116 -0.37 4.80 -14.66
CA ALA A 116 0.01 4.66 -13.26
C ALA A 116 1.44 4.11 -13.11
N VAL A 117 1.75 3.03 -13.84
CA VAL A 117 3.12 2.47 -13.89
C VAL A 117 4.12 3.51 -14.41
N TRP A 118 3.75 4.25 -15.47
CA TRP A 118 4.61 5.31 -16.02
C TRP A 118 4.89 6.44 -15.02
N CYS A 119 3.96 6.78 -14.12
CA CYS A 119 4.19 7.77 -13.07
C CYS A 119 5.35 7.35 -12.14
N ALA A 120 5.51 6.06 -11.86
CA ALA A 120 6.56 5.53 -10.99
C ALA A 120 7.96 5.42 -11.66
N ARG A 121 8.08 5.66 -12.98
CA ARG A 121 9.31 5.41 -13.77
C ARG A 121 10.61 5.96 -13.17
N ARG A 122 10.56 7.12 -12.51
CA ARG A 122 11.76 7.76 -11.93
C ARG A 122 12.25 7.03 -10.68
N LEU A 123 11.34 6.46 -9.90
CA LEU A 123 11.68 5.67 -8.71
C LEU A 123 12.13 4.26 -9.07
N ILE A 124 11.53 3.69 -10.14
CA ILE A 124 11.91 2.38 -10.68
C ILE A 124 13.33 2.43 -11.26
N GLY A 125 13.61 3.38 -12.15
CA GLY A 125 14.87 3.44 -12.89
C GLY A 125 14.98 2.36 -13.98
N ASN A 126 16.18 1.82 -14.20
CA ASN A 126 16.45 0.73 -15.16
C ASN A 126 16.62 -0.62 -14.44
N GLU A 127 15.63 -0.95 -13.61
CA GLU A 127 15.56 -2.14 -12.78
C GLU A 127 14.26 -2.90 -13.03
N PRO A 128 14.27 -4.24 -12.94
CA PRO A 128 13.02 -5.00 -12.99
C PRO A 128 12.18 -4.70 -11.74
N PHE A 129 10.86 -4.68 -11.90
CA PHE A 129 9.92 -4.36 -10.83
C PHE A 129 8.65 -5.20 -10.97
N ALA A 130 7.96 -5.39 -9.86
CA ALA A 130 6.64 -6.02 -9.81
C ALA A 130 5.53 -4.95 -9.92
N VAL A 131 4.37 -5.34 -10.42
CA VAL A 131 3.14 -4.54 -10.36
C VAL A 131 2.09 -5.38 -9.66
N LEU A 132 1.55 -4.89 -8.55
CA LEU A 132 0.52 -5.58 -7.77
C LEU A 132 -0.74 -4.73 -7.77
N LEU A 133 -1.87 -5.34 -8.10
CA LEU A 133 -3.20 -4.73 -8.06
C LEU A 133 -3.87 -5.15 -6.76
N PRO A 134 -4.06 -4.26 -5.77
CA PRO A 134 -4.54 -4.65 -4.45
C PRO A 134 -5.96 -5.23 -4.43
N ASP A 135 -6.75 -4.98 -5.47
CA ASP A 135 -8.10 -5.52 -5.61
C ASP A 135 -8.16 -6.96 -6.15
N ASP A 136 -7.05 -7.48 -6.67
CA ASP A 136 -6.91 -8.89 -7.05
C ASP A 136 -6.27 -9.67 -5.90
N VAL A 137 -7.06 -10.04 -4.90
CA VAL A 137 -6.56 -10.84 -3.77
C VAL A 137 -6.39 -12.28 -4.22
N ILE A 138 -5.14 -12.75 -4.20
CA ILE A 138 -4.77 -14.13 -4.52
C ILE A 138 -4.63 -14.89 -3.20
N ALA A 139 -5.35 -16.00 -3.08
CA ALA A 139 -5.33 -16.91 -1.92
C ALA A 139 -4.80 -18.28 -2.32
#